data_AF-A0A377D5M3-F1
#
_entry.id   AF-A0A377D5M3-F1
#
_cell.length_a   1.000
_cell.length_b   1.000
_cell.length_c   1.000
_cell.angle_alpha   90.00
_cell.angle_beta   90.00
_cell.angle_gamma   90.00
#
_symmetry.space_group_name_H-M   'P 1'
#
loop_
_entity.id
_entity.type
_entity.pdbx_description
1 polymer ?
#
loop_
_entity_poly.entity_id
_entity_poly.type
_entity_poly.pdbx_seq_one_letter_code
_entity_poly.pdbx_strand_id
1 'polypeptide(L)'
;MIAELFTNNALNLVIIFGSCAALILMSFWFRRGNRKRKGFLLHAVQFLIYTIIISAVGSIINYVIENYKLKFITPGVIDFICTSLIAVILTIKLFLLINQFEKQQIKKGRDITSARIMSRIIKITIIVVLVLLYGEHFGMSLSGLLTFGGIGGLAVGMAGKDILSNFFSGIMLYFDRPFSIGDWIRSPDRNIEGTVAEIGWRITKITTFDNRPLYVPNSLFSSISRRKPRTNDQPAHYHDHWFTL
;
A
#
# COMPACT_ATOMS: atom_id res chain seq x y z
N MET A 1 34.90 34.40 4.32
CA MET A 1 35.02 32.92 4.36
C MET A 1 33.93 32.24 5.18
N ILE A 2 34.02 32.16 6.52
CA ILE A 2 32.98 31.49 7.34
C ILE A 2 31.65 32.25 7.27
N ALA A 3 31.67 33.59 7.39
CA ALA A 3 30.46 34.41 7.31
C ALA A 3 29.73 34.25 5.96
N GLU A 4 30.45 34.17 4.84
CA GLU A 4 29.87 33.96 3.50
C GLU A 4 29.24 32.57 3.33
N LEU A 5 29.83 31.54 3.94
CA LEU A 5 29.24 30.20 3.98
C LEU A 5 27.89 30.23 4.69
N PHE A 6 27.81 30.95 5.81
CA PHE A 6 26.58 31.12 6.59
C PHE A 6 25.52 31.94 5.85
N THR A 7 25.89 33.06 5.22
CA THR A 7 24.93 33.89 4.49
C THR A 7 24.36 33.17 3.28
N ASN A 8 25.20 32.46 2.53
CA ASN A 8 24.79 31.81 1.28
C ASN A 8 24.02 30.51 1.52
N ASN A 9 24.13 29.91 2.72
CA ASN A 9 23.38 28.71 3.12
C ASN A 9 22.41 28.96 4.28
N ALA A 10 22.04 30.22 4.55
CA ALA A 10 21.19 30.58 5.67
C ALA A 10 19.88 29.79 5.68
N LEU A 11 19.23 29.64 4.51
CA LEU A 11 17.99 28.85 4.37
C LEU A 11 18.20 27.37 4.72
N ASN A 12 19.24 26.72 4.18
CA ASN A 12 19.54 25.31 4.45
C ASN A 12 19.84 25.07 5.93
N LEU A 13 20.56 25.99 6.58
CA LEU A 13 20.84 25.92 8.02
C LEU A 13 19.56 26.05 8.85
N VAL A 14 18.68 27.01 8.53
CA VAL A 14 17.37 27.15 9.18
C VAL A 14 16.53 25.89 9.01
N ILE A 15 16.52 25.29 7.81
CA ILE A 15 15.82 24.03 7.54
C ILE A 15 16.37 22.90 8.40
N ILE A 16 17.69 22.74 8.53
CA ILE A 16 18.32 21.70 9.35
C ILE A 16 17.96 21.89 10.82
N PHE A 17 18.13 23.09 11.38
CA PHE A 17 17.82 23.36 12.79
C PHE A 17 16.33 23.17 13.08
N GLY A 18 15.45 23.67 12.21
CA GLY A 18 14.00 23.46 12.33
C GLY A 18 13.61 21.99 12.26
N SER A 19 14.22 21.23 11.35
CA SER A 19 13.98 19.79 11.19
C SER A 19 14.47 18.97 12.38
N CYS A 20 15.65 19.30 12.93
CA CYS A 20 16.16 18.70 14.16
C CYS A 20 15.26 19.00 15.36
N ALA A 21 14.82 20.25 15.52
CA ALA A 21 13.86 20.63 16.55
C ALA A 21 12.54 19.86 16.41
N ALA A 22 12.03 19.69 15.18
CA ALA A 22 10.84 18.90 14.90
C ALA A 22 11.01 17.42 15.31
N LEU A 23 12.17 16.79 15.03
CA LEU A 23 12.45 15.42 15.48
C LEU A 23 12.48 15.31 17.01
N ILE A 24 13.09 16.27 17.69
CA ILE A 24 13.17 16.32 19.15
C ILE A 24 11.76 16.45 19.73
N LEU A 25 10.97 17.43 19.27
CA LEU A 25 9.58 17.62 19.70
C LEU A 25 8.72 16.37 19.45
N MET A 26 8.90 15.75 18.30
CA MET A 26 8.21 14.49 17.95
C MET A 26 8.60 13.35 18.91
N SER A 27 9.86 13.26 19.32
CA SER A 27 10.32 12.26 20.30
C SER A 27 9.74 12.50 21.72
N PHE A 28 9.61 13.77 22.13
CA PHE A 28 8.94 14.14 23.39
C PHE A 28 7.44 13.88 23.34
N TRP A 29 6.78 14.24 22.24
CA TRP A 29 5.35 13.97 22.02
C TRP A 29 5.05 12.46 21.97
N PHE A 30 6.02 11.67 21.51
CA PHE A 30 5.93 10.21 21.53
C PHE A 30 5.94 9.64 22.95
N ARG A 31 6.78 10.18 23.85
CA ARG A 31 6.82 9.76 25.26
C ARG A 31 5.50 10.03 26.00
N ARG A 32 4.70 11.00 25.55
CA ARG A 32 3.52 11.51 26.26
C ARG A 32 2.16 10.96 25.80
N GLY A 33 2.08 10.12 24.76
CA GLY A 33 0.77 9.75 24.19
C GLY A 33 0.57 8.30 23.75
N ASN A 34 -0.71 7.96 23.54
CA ASN A 34 -1.23 6.60 23.42
C ASN A 34 -0.64 5.79 22.24
N ARG A 35 -0.17 4.55 22.52
CA ARG A 35 0.74 3.73 21.68
C ARG A 35 0.14 3.18 20.38
N LYS A 36 -1.19 3.11 20.23
CA LYS A 36 -1.83 2.23 19.22
C LYS A 36 -2.06 2.85 17.82
N ARG A 37 -2.25 4.17 17.70
CA ARG A 37 -2.55 4.84 16.39
C ARG A 37 -1.35 5.56 15.76
N LYS A 38 -0.19 5.51 16.40
CA LYS A 38 0.94 6.39 16.09
C LYS A 38 2.00 5.78 15.14
N GLY A 39 1.89 4.53 14.70
CA GLY A 39 2.98 3.85 13.97
C GLY A 39 3.29 4.44 12.59
N PHE A 40 2.34 4.34 11.66
CA PHE A 40 2.59 4.67 10.24
C PHE A 40 2.91 6.14 10.01
N LEU A 41 2.01 7.03 10.43
CA LEU A 41 2.16 8.47 10.20
C LEU A 41 3.44 9.02 10.83
N LEU A 42 3.83 8.52 12.01
CA LEU A 42 5.09 8.94 12.62
C LEU A 42 6.30 8.47 11.81
N HIS A 43 6.35 7.21 11.37
CA HIS A 43 7.48 6.74 10.55
C HIS A 43 7.56 7.47 9.21
N ALA A 44 6.41 7.78 8.59
CA ALA A 44 6.34 8.56 7.36
C ALA A 44 6.86 9.99 7.57
N VAL A 45 6.39 10.69 8.62
CA VAL A 45 6.86 12.05 8.94
C VAL A 45 8.34 12.06 9.31
N GLN A 46 8.82 11.08 10.11
CA GLN A 46 10.25 10.95 10.41
C GLN A 46 11.08 10.74 9.15
N PHE A 47 10.62 9.88 8.24
CA PHE A 47 11.28 9.66 6.96
C PHE A 47 11.39 10.99 6.19
N LEU A 48 10.28 11.71 6.00
CA LEU A 48 10.28 13.00 5.29
C LEU A 48 11.25 14.00 5.91
N ILE A 49 11.29 14.09 7.25
CA ILE A 49 12.22 14.98 7.95
C ILE A 49 13.68 14.57 7.70
N TYR A 50 14.00 13.27 7.75
CA TYR A 50 15.35 12.80 7.42
C TYR A 50 15.73 13.12 5.98
N THR A 51 14.81 12.96 5.02
CA THR A 51 15.05 13.30 3.61
C THR A 51 15.38 14.78 3.45
N ILE A 52 14.61 15.65 4.12
CA ILE A 52 14.84 17.11 4.10
C ILE A 52 16.22 17.45 4.66
N ILE A 53 16.60 16.87 5.81
CA ILE A 53 17.91 17.11 6.43
C ILE A 53 19.03 16.64 5.50
N ILE A 54 18.94 15.42 4.96
CA ILE A 54 19.98 14.86 4.10
C ILE A 54 20.16 15.69 2.83
N SER A 55 19.07 16.10 2.19
CA SER A 55 19.13 16.96 1.01
C SER A 55 19.72 18.34 1.31
N ALA A 56 19.34 18.96 2.44
CA ALA A 56 19.90 20.25 2.86
C ALA A 56 21.40 20.14 3.17
N VAL A 57 21.84 19.08 3.84
CA VAL A 57 23.25 18.81 4.11
C VAL A 57 24.02 18.56 2.81
N GLY A 58 23.49 17.74 1.90
CA GLY A 58 24.09 17.50 0.59
C GLY A 58 24.29 18.80 -0.22
N SER A 59 23.27 19.67 -0.23
CA SER A 59 23.34 20.98 -0.88
C SER A 59 24.45 21.88 -0.28
N ILE A 60 24.58 21.93 1.05
CA ILE A 60 25.67 22.68 1.71
C ILE A 60 27.04 22.11 1.31
N ILE A 61 27.18 20.78 1.30
CA ILE A 61 28.45 20.13 0.93
C ILE A 61 28.80 20.45 -0.52
N ASN A 62 27.85 20.36 -1.46
CA ASN A 62 28.08 20.71 -2.86
C ASN A 62 28.49 22.19 -3.02
N TYR A 63 27.83 23.11 -2.31
CA TYR A 63 28.22 24.52 -2.28
C TYR A 63 29.67 24.73 -1.79
N VAL A 64 30.08 24.00 -0.73
CA VAL A 64 31.45 24.04 -0.23
C VAL A 64 32.43 23.50 -1.25
N ILE A 65 32.13 22.38 -1.90
CA ILE A 65 33.01 21.77 -2.92
C ILE A 65 33.26 22.76 -4.08
N GLU A 66 32.19 23.39 -4.58
CA GLU A 66 32.28 24.35 -5.68
C GLU A 66 33.06 25.61 -5.29
N ASN A 67 32.76 26.21 -4.13
CA ASN A 67 33.36 27.47 -3.72
C ASN A 67 34.83 27.33 -3.29
N TYR A 68 35.19 26.19 -2.70
CA TYR A 68 36.56 25.92 -2.21
C TYR A 68 37.40 25.09 -3.20
N LYS A 69 36.87 24.79 -4.40
CA LYS A 69 37.56 24.04 -5.47
C LYS A 69 38.21 22.75 -4.98
N LEU A 70 37.50 21.99 -4.14
CA LEU A 70 38.00 20.73 -3.59
C LEU A 70 38.09 19.67 -4.70
N LYS A 71 39.28 19.50 -5.28
CA LYS A 71 39.50 18.58 -6.42
C LYS A 71 39.30 17.09 -6.11
N PHE A 72 39.21 16.70 -4.85
CA PHE A 72 39.14 15.29 -4.44
C PHE A 72 37.71 14.71 -4.41
N ILE A 73 36.67 15.55 -4.44
CA ILE A 73 35.27 15.11 -4.32
C ILE A 73 34.44 15.74 -5.42
N THR A 74 33.88 14.91 -6.31
CA THR A 74 32.93 15.36 -7.34
C THR A 74 31.53 15.51 -6.73
N PRO A 75 30.75 16.55 -7.08
CA PRO A 75 29.37 16.71 -6.62
C PRO A 75 28.50 15.46 -6.85
N GLY A 76 28.71 14.76 -7.98
CA GLY A 76 27.99 13.51 -8.26
C GLY A 76 28.23 12.39 -7.24
N VAL A 77 29.39 12.34 -6.58
CA VAL A 77 29.65 11.37 -5.51
C VAL A 77 28.85 11.71 -4.25
N ILE A 78 28.71 13.00 -3.92
CA ILE A 78 27.89 13.45 -2.80
C ILE A 78 26.42 13.13 -3.05
N ASP A 79 25.92 13.44 -4.25
CA ASP A 79 24.54 13.14 -4.62
C ASP A 79 24.25 11.63 -4.58
N PHE A 80 25.19 10.81 -5.05
CA PHE A 80 25.10 9.35 -4.94
C PHE A 80 25.04 8.87 -3.48
N ILE A 81 25.87 9.43 -2.60
CA ILE A 81 25.87 9.07 -1.16
C ILE A 81 24.56 9.51 -0.50
N CYS A 82 24.10 10.74 -0.74
CA CYS A 82 22.87 11.26 -0.17
C CYS A 82 21.63 10.47 -0.61
N THR A 83 21.51 10.18 -1.91
CA THR A 83 20.40 9.37 -2.46
C THR A 83 20.44 7.94 -1.93
N SER A 84 21.62 7.31 -1.85
CA SER A 84 21.80 5.99 -1.24
C SER A 84 21.36 5.96 0.22
N LEU A 85 21.75 6.97 1.00
CA LEU A 85 21.37 7.09 2.40
C LEU A 85 19.85 7.22 2.57
N ILE A 86 19.19 8.03 1.73
CA ILE A 86 17.73 8.18 1.72
C ILE A 86 17.06 6.84 1.40
N ALA A 87 17.52 6.12 0.37
CA ALA A 87 16.97 4.83 -0.02
C ALA A 87 17.11 3.77 1.10
N VAL A 88 18.25 3.74 1.79
CA VAL A 88 18.48 2.85 2.94
C VAL A 88 17.55 3.19 4.11
N ILE A 89 17.42 4.48 4.45
CA ILE A 89 16.51 4.91 5.54
C ILE A 89 15.06 4.58 5.20
N LEU A 90 14.63 4.80 3.95
CA LEU A 90 13.31 4.40 3.46
C LEU A 90 13.06 2.90 3.68
N THR A 91 14.02 2.07 3.24
CA THR A 91 13.95 0.61 3.37
C THR A 91 13.83 0.18 4.83
N ILE A 92 14.66 0.74 5.72
CA ILE A 92 14.62 0.45 7.17
C ILE A 92 13.25 0.83 7.75
N LYS A 93 12.73 2.03 7.43
CA LYS A 93 11.42 2.49 7.95
C LYS A 93 10.27 1.63 7.45
N LEU A 94 10.27 1.25 6.18
CA LEU A 94 9.27 0.32 5.62
C LEU A 94 9.35 -1.06 6.29
N PHE A 95 10.56 -1.57 6.53
CA PHE A 95 10.73 -2.87 7.19
C PHE A 95 10.27 -2.86 8.63
N LEU A 96 10.53 -1.79 9.36
CA LEU A 96 10.00 -1.59 10.72
C LEU A 96 8.47 -1.56 10.71
N LEU A 97 7.87 -0.86 9.75
CA LEU A 97 6.43 -0.80 9.59
C LEU A 97 5.83 -2.19 9.31
N ILE A 98 6.43 -2.95 8.40
CA ILE A 98 6.00 -4.33 8.08
C ILE A 98 6.12 -5.23 9.30
N ASN A 99 7.22 -5.14 10.06
CA ASN A 99 7.39 -5.90 11.29
C ASN A 99 6.34 -5.52 12.35
N GLN A 100 5.94 -4.24 12.41
CA GLN A 100 4.84 -3.80 13.26
C GLN A 100 3.50 -4.37 12.80
N PHE A 101 3.25 -4.43 11.50
CA PHE A 101 2.05 -5.05 10.94
C PHE A 101 2.03 -6.56 11.20
N GLU A 102 3.14 -7.27 10.99
CA GLU A 102 3.29 -8.70 11.30
C GLU A 102 2.92 -8.98 12.76
N LYS A 103 3.49 -8.24 13.71
CA LYS A 103 3.16 -8.36 15.14
C LYS A 103 1.69 -8.10 15.42
N GLN A 104 1.07 -7.14 14.72
CA GLN A 104 -0.35 -6.85 14.87
C GLN A 104 -1.24 -7.99 14.33
N GLN A 105 -0.87 -8.61 13.21
CA GLN A 105 -1.61 -9.75 12.67
C GLN A 105 -1.55 -10.96 13.60
N ILE A 106 -0.36 -11.24 14.15
CA ILE A 106 -0.17 -12.33 15.13
C ILE A 106 -1.02 -12.07 16.39
N LYS A 107 -1.03 -10.83 16.89
CA LYS A 107 -1.87 -10.44 18.05
C LYS A 107 -3.37 -10.57 17.80
N LYS A 108 -3.82 -10.49 16.55
CA LYS A 108 -5.23 -10.70 16.16
C LYS A 108 -5.61 -12.19 16.05
N GLY A 109 -4.71 -13.10 16.39
CA GLY A 109 -4.95 -14.54 16.32
C GLY A 109 -4.69 -15.15 14.94
N ARG A 110 -4.03 -14.44 14.01
CA ARG A 110 -3.57 -15.07 12.76
C ARG A 110 -2.39 -16.00 13.04
N ASP A 111 -2.32 -17.07 12.26
CA ASP A 111 -1.20 -18.01 12.27
C ASP A 111 0.16 -17.30 12.09
N ILE A 112 1.12 -17.65 12.94
CA ILE A 112 2.44 -17.02 13.02
C ILE A 112 3.24 -17.30 11.74
N THR A 113 3.17 -18.53 11.24
CA THR A 113 3.90 -18.96 10.04
C THR A 113 3.42 -18.18 8.83
N SER A 114 2.11 -18.12 8.64
CA SER A 114 1.46 -17.37 7.56
C SER A 114 1.77 -15.87 7.62
N ALA A 115 1.71 -15.27 8.82
CA ALA A 115 2.03 -13.85 9.00
C ALA A 115 3.49 -13.52 8.65
N ARG A 116 4.43 -14.39 9.02
CA ARG A 116 5.85 -14.23 8.70
C ARG A 116 6.15 -14.44 7.22
N ILE A 117 5.51 -15.41 6.57
CA ILE A 117 5.66 -15.62 5.12
C ILE A 117 5.14 -14.40 4.36
N MET A 118 3.96 -13.89 4.74
CA MET A 118 3.41 -12.68 4.15
C MET A 118 4.34 -11.47 4.33
N SER A 119 4.95 -11.30 5.51
CA SER A 119 5.88 -10.20 5.74
C SER A 119 7.15 -10.31 4.88
N ARG A 120 7.64 -11.52 4.63
CA ARG A 120 8.77 -11.78 3.72
C ARG A 120 8.42 -11.46 2.27
N ILE A 121 7.25 -11.90 1.79
CA ILE A 121 6.78 -11.59 0.42
C ILE A 121 6.72 -10.08 0.21
N ILE A 122 6.08 -9.35 1.13
CA ILE A 122 5.97 -7.88 1.04
C ILE A 122 7.36 -7.21 1.03
N LYS A 123 8.30 -7.67 1.86
CA LYS A 123 9.67 -7.13 1.89
C LYS A 123 10.41 -7.34 0.58
N ILE A 124 10.31 -8.54 -0.01
CA ILE A 124 10.93 -8.86 -1.29
C ILE A 124 10.32 -7.99 -2.40
N THR A 125 9.00 -7.87 -2.46
CA THR A 125 8.31 -7.00 -3.43
C THR A 125 8.79 -5.56 -3.31
N ILE A 126 8.91 -5.02 -2.10
CA ILE A 126 9.40 -3.65 -1.89
C ILE A 126 10.85 -3.48 -2.35
N ILE A 127 11.75 -4.43 -2.03
CA ILE A 127 13.14 -4.35 -2.49
C ILE A 127 13.19 -4.35 -4.02
N VAL A 128 12.45 -5.25 -4.68
CA VAL A 128 12.42 -5.32 -6.15
C VAL A 128 11.93 -4.00 -6.74
N VAL A 129 10.86 -3.42 -6.19
CA VAL A 129 10.35 -2.12 -6.65
C VAL A 129 11.36 -0.99 -6.40
N LEU A 130 12.02 -0.95 -5.24
CA LEU A 130 13.03 0.06 -4.95
C LEU A 130 14.25 -0.06 -5.87
N VAL A 131 14.70 -1.28 -6.18
CA VAL A 131 15.78 -1.51 -7.15
C VAL A 131 15.35 -1.08 -8.55
N LEU A 132 14.11 -1.35 -8.95
CA LEU A 132 13.59 -0.89 -10.25
C LEU A 132 13.54 0.63 -10.35
N LEU A 133 13.19 1.33 -9.27
CA LEU A 133 13.06 2.79 -9.25
C LEU A 133 14.39 3.53 -9.07
N TYR A 134 15.27 3.02 -8.21
CA TYR A 134 16.53 3.69 -7.85
C TYR A 134 17.76 3.03 -8.46
N GLY A 135 17.63 1.90 -9.15
CA GLY A 135 18.76 1.10 -9.64
C GLY A 135 19.65 1.85 -10.61
N GLU A 136 19.09 2.77 -11.40
CA GLU A 136 19.86 3.62 -12.33
C GLU A 136 20.90 4.47 -11.59
N HIS A 137 20.57 5.01 -10.40
CA HIS A 137 21.52 5.76 -9.59
C HIS A 137 22.73 4.92 -9.14
N PHE A 138 22.60 3.59 -9.12
CA PHE A 138 23.67 2.64 -8.79
C PHE A 138 24.44 2.14 -10.02
N GLY A 139 24.25 2.78 -11.18
CA GLY A 139 24.94 2.43 -12.42
C GLY A 139 24.32 1.25 -13.17
N MET A 140 23.10 0.84 -12.82
CA MET A 140 22.36 -0.15 -13.60
C MET A 140 21.81 0.49 -14.89
N SER A 141 21.76 -0.26 -15.99
CA SER A 141 21.18 0.23 -17.22
C SER A 141 19.67 0.44 -17.07
N LEU A 142 19.18 1.66 -17.34
CA LEU A 142 17.76 1.97 -17.34
C LEU A 142 16.96 1.04 -18.29
N SER A 143 17.48 0.78 -19.50
CA SER A 143 16.86 -0.14 -20.46
C SER A 143 16.72 -1.57 -19.91
N GLY A 144 17.73 -2.06 -19.18
CA GLY A 144 17.68 -3.38 -18.54
C GLY A 144 16.65 -3.43 -17.41
N LEU A 145 16.58 -2.40 -16.56
CA LEU A 145 15.58 -2.28 -15.50
C LEU A 145 14.16 -2.21 -16.06
N LEU A 146 13.94 -1.42 -17.12
CA LEU A 146 12.65 -1.32 -17.80
C LEU A 146 12.24 -2.65 -18.43
N THR A 147 13.18 -3.36 -19.06
CA THR A 147 12.90 -4.68 -19.65
C THR A 147 12.53 -5.70 -18.58
N PHE A 148 13.31 -5.77 -17.49
CA PHE A 148 13.03 -6.66 -16.36
C PHE A 148 11.70 -6.32 -15.69
N GLY A 149 11.46 -5.04 -15.40
CA GLY A 149 10.22 -4.55 -14.82
C GLY A 149 9.01 -4.76 -15.72
N GLY A 150 9.16 -4.59 -17.03
CA GLY A 150 8.10 -4.78 -18.03
C GLY A 150 7.67 -6.24 -18.13
N ILE A 151 8.62 -7.17 -18.30
CA ILE A 151 8.32 -8.61 -18.37
C ILE A 151 7.76 -9.11 -17.04
N GLY A 152 8.39 -8.73 -15.92
CA GLY A 152 7.92 -9.09 -14.58
C GLY A 152 6.52 -8.54 -14.27
N GLY A 153 6.27 -7.28 -14.63
CA GLY A 153 4.98 -6.63 -14.48
C GLY A 153 3.88 -7.30 -15.31
N LEU A 154 4.19 -7.66 -16.56
CA LEU A 154 3.26 -8.40 -17.43
C LEU A 154 2.90 -9.75 -16.83
N ALA A 155 3.89 -10.53 -16.38
CA ALA A 155 3.67 -11.84 -15.76
C ALA A 155 2.80 -11.73 -14.50
N VAL A 156 3.09 -10.78 -13.62
CA VAL A 156 2.31 -10.53 -12.39
C VAL A 156 0.89 -10.07 -12.73
N GLY A 157 0.72 -9.18 -13.72
CA GLY A 157 -0.58 -8.69 -14.16
C GLY A 157 -1.46 -9.80 -14.74
N MET A 158 -0.89 -10.67 -15.58
CA MET A 158 -1.59 -11.82 -16.13
C MET A 158 -1.98 -12.82 -15.04
N ALA A 159 -1.08 -13.12 -14.09
CA ALA A 159 -1.37 -14.02 -12.98
C ALA A 159 -2.43 -13.46 -12.02
N GLY A 160 -2.48 -12.13 -11.83
CA GLY A 160 -3.43 -11.45 -10.94
C GLY A 160 -4.78 -11.11 -11.58
N LYS A 161 -4.98 -11.40 -12.87
CA LYS A 161 -6.13 -10.96 -13.66
C LYS A 161 -7.47 -11.31 -13.00
N ASP A 162 -7.63 -12.54 -12.50
CA ASP A 162 -8.89 -12.98 -11.89
C ASP A 162 -9.21 -12.25 -10.59
N ILE A 163 -8.19 -11.94 -9.78
CA ILE A 163 -8.37 -11.20 -8.52
C ILE A 163 -8.84 -9.78 -8.82
N LEU A 164 -8.19 -9.11 -9.78
CA LEU A 164 -8.56 -7.75 -10.21
C LEU A 164 -9.96 -7.73 -10.84
N SER A 165 -10.29 -8.72 -11.67
CA SER A 165 -11.62 -8.85 -12.28
C SER A 165 -12.73 -8.94 -11.23
N ASN A 166 -12.52 -9.75 -10.18
CA ASN A 166 -13.46 -9.86 -9.06
C ASN A 166 -13.59 -8.53 -8.29
N PHE A 167 -12.47 -7.85 -8.04
CA PHE A 167 -12.48 -6.57 -7.34
C PHE A 167 -13.25 -5.49 -8.12
N PHE A 168 -12.96 -5.32 -9.41
CA PHE A 168 -13.67 -4.35 -10.25
C PHE A 168 -15.14 -4.69 -10.44
N SER A 169 -15.47 -5.98 -10.56
CA SER A 169 -16.87 -6.41 -10.61
C SER A 169 -17.59 -6.11 -9.29
N GLY A 170 -16.93 -6.26 -8.14
CA GLY A 170 -17.46 -5.85 -6.84
C GLY A 170 -17.74 -4.35 -6.75
N ILE A 171 -16.83 -3.52 -7.27
CA ILE A 171 -17.04 -2.06 -7.37
C ILE A 171 -18.27 -1.75 -8.23
N MET A 172 -18.42 -2.40 -9.39
CA MET A 172 -19.60 -2.22 -10.23
C MET A 172 -20.90 -2.64 -9.54
N LEU A 173 -20.91 -3.76 -8.81
CA LEU A 173 -22.08 -4.19 -8.03
C LEU A 173 -22.46 -3.15 -6.97
N TYR A 174 -21.49 -2.47 -6.37
CA TYR A 174 -21.74 -1.44 -5.35
C TYR A 174 -22.38 -0.18 -5.92
N PHE A 175 -21.95 0.24 -7.13
CA PHE A 175 -22.46 1.45 -7.78
C PHE A 175 -23.75 1.22 -8.57
N ASP A 176 -23.78 0.19 -9.42
CA ASP A 176 -24.92 -0.06 -10.32
C ASP A 176 -26.08 -0.78 -9.60
N ARG A 177 -25.79 -1.40 -8.45
CA ARG A 177 -26.75 -2.14 -7.59
C ARG A 177 -27.83 -2.93 -8.35
N PRO A 178 -27.44 -3.83 -9.26
CA PRO A 178 -28.40 -4.64 -10.03
C PRO A 178 -29.24 -5.58 -9.15
N PHE A 179 -28.81 -5.84 -7.92
CA PHE A 179 -29.56 -6.53 -6.87
C PHE A 179 -29.13 -5.98 -5.50
N SER A 180 -30.03 -6.06 -4.54
CA SER A 180 -29.78 -5.63 -3.15
C SER A 180 -29.72 -6.83 -2.20
N ILE A 181 -29.24 -6.59 -0.98
CA ILE A 181 -29.33 -7.58 0.10
C ILE A 181 -30.81 -7.89 0.34
N GLY A 182 -31.14 -9.17 0.48
CA GLY A 182 -32.52 -9.67 0.58
C GLY A 182 -33.18 -9.98 -0.77
N ASP A 183 -32.58 -9.61 -1.89
CA ASP A 183 -33.10 -10.02 -3.20
C ASP A 183 -32.82 -11.50 -3.47
N TRP A 184 -33.84 -12.22 -3.90
CA TRP A 184 -33.66 -13.54 -4.51
C TRP A 184 -33.12 -13.37 -5.93
N ILE A 185 -31.97 -14.00 -6.18
CA ILE A 185 -31.32 -14.00 -7.49
C ILE A 185 -31.21 -15.42 -8.02
N ARG A 186 -31.38 -15.54 -9.34
CA ARG A 186 -31.15 -16.78 -10.07
C ARG A 186 -30.40 -16.50 -11.37
N SER A 187 -29.47 -17.40 -11.69
CA SER A 187 -28.83 -17.45 -13.00
C SER A 187 -29.32 -18.69 -13.77
N PRO A 188 -29.68 -18.57 -15.06
CA PRO A 188 -29.91 -19.72 -15.93
C PRO A 188 -28.60 -20.39 -16.38
N ASP A 189 -27.50 -19.65 -16.42
CA ASP A 189 -26.22 -20.10 -16.97
C ASP A 189 -25.38 -20.87 -15.94
N ARG A 190 -25.67 -20.70 -14.65
CA ARG A 190 -24.98 -21.37 -13.54
C ARG A 190 -25.94 -21.73 -12.43
N ASN A 191 -25.60 -22.76 -11.63
CA ASN A 191 -26.34 -23.16 -10.43
C ASN A 191 -26.15 -22.15 -9.28
N ILE A 192 -26.55 -20.90 -9.51
CA ILE A 192 -26.52 -19.80 -8.55
C ILE A 192 -27.98 -19.43 -8.32
N GLU A 193 -28.54 -19.89 -7.21
CA GLU A 193 -29.92 -19.65 -6.84
C GLU A 193 -30.03 -19.49 -5.32
N GLY A 194 -30.62 -18.37 -4.88
CA GLY A 194 -30.81 -18.07 -3.46
C GLY A 194 -30.85 -16.59 -3.17
N THR A 195 -30.98 -16.25 -1.89
CA THR A 195 -31.13 -14.87 -1.42
C THR A 195 -29.79 -14.25 -1.09
N VAL A 196 -29.55 -13.01 -1.55
CA VAL A 196 -28.30 -12.29 -1.29
C VAL A 196 -28.22 -11.91 0.18
N ALA A 197 -27.18 -12.40 0.87
CA ALA A 197 -26.96 -12.12 2.30
C ALA A 197 -25.94 -10.99 2.50
N GLU A 198 -24.86 -10.96 1.71
CA GLU A 198 -23.81 -9.95 1.82
C GLU A 198 -23.11 -9.75 0.47
N ILE A 199 -22.83 -8.50 0.12
CA ILE A 199 -22.04 -8.14 -1.07
C ILE A 199 -20.67 -7.65 -0.57
N GLY A 200 -19.65 -8.48 -0.75
CA GLY A 200 -18.26 -8.12 -0.43
C GLY A 200 -17.51 -7.59 -1.64
N TRP A 201 -16.28 -7.12 -1.41
CA TRP A 201 -15.41 -6.59 -2.47
C TRP A 201 -14.99 -7.62 -3.53
N ARG A 202 -14.80 -8.88 -3.12
CA ARG A 202 -14.35 -9.98 -4.01
C ARG A 202 -15.43 -11.03 -4.29
N ILE A 203 -16.29 -11.27 -3.30
CA ILE A 203 -17.27 -12.35 -3.31
C ILE A 203 -18.61 -11.82 -2.79
N THR A 204 -19.69 -12.36 -3.33
CA THR A 204 -21.06 -12.19 -2.81
C THR A 204 -21.44 -13.48 -2.09
N LYS A 205 -21.96 -13.33 -0.87
CA LYS A 205 -22.51 -14.43 -0.08
C LYS A 205 -24.00 -14.55 -0.38
N ILE A 206 -24.40 -15.71 -0.88
CA ILE A 206 -25.78 -16.07 -1.16
C ILE A 206 -26.18 -17.19 -0.19
N THR A 207 -27.37 -17.10 0.39
CA THR A 207 -27.96 -18.20 1.16
C THR A 207 -28.88 -18.99 0.23
N THR A 208 -28.57 -20.26 0.01
CA THR A 208 -29.41 -21.16 -0.78
C THR A 208 -30.68 -21.52 -0.03
N PHE A 209 -31.66 -22.12 -0.71
CA PHE A 209 -32.90 -22.58 -0.08
C PHE A 209 -32.69 -23.64 1.01
N ASP A 210 -31.60 -24.39 0.94
CA ASP A 210 -31.18 -25.34 1.99
C ASP A 210 -30.49 -24.65 3.18
N ASN A 211 -30.58 -23.32 3.29
CA ASN A 211 -29.90 -22.50 4.30
C ASN A 211 -28.37 -22.67 4.34
N ARG A 212 -27.74 -22.97 3.20
CA ARG A 212 -26.28 -23.11 3.09
C ARG A 212 -25.66 -21.84 2.48
N PRO A 213 -24.49 -21.39 2.99
CA PRO A 213 -23.78 -20.26 2.38
C PRO A 213 -23.08 -20.69 1.09
N LEU A 214 -23.38 -19.97 0.01
CA LEU A 214 -22.72 -20.07 -1.28
C LEU A 214 -21.89 -18.81 -1.52
N TYR A 215 -20.58 -18.96 -1.69
CA TYR A 215 -19.66 -17.85 -1.96
C TYR A 215 -19.39 -17.76 -3.45
N VAL A 216 -19.90 -16.70 -4.08
CA VAL A 216 -19.80 -16.50 -5.53
C VAL A 216 -18.80 -15.39 -5.84
N PRO A 217 -17.77 -15.65 -6.68
CA PRO A 217 -16.87 -14.61 -7.16
C PRO A 217 -17.61 -13.52 -7.94
N ASN A 218 -17.31 -12.26 -7.66
CA ASN A 218 -18.05 -11.13 -8.23
C ASN A 218 -17.94 -11.03 -9.76
N SER A 219 -16.83 -11.52 -10.35
CA SER A 219 -16.60 -11.58 -11.81
C SER A 219 -17.63 -12.42 -12.56
N LEU A 220 -18.35 -13.31 -11.88
CA LEU A 220 -19.42 -14.08 -12.50
C LEU A 220 -20.65 -13.22 -12.78
N PHE A 221 -20.92 -12.20 -11.96
CA PHE A 221 -22.10 -11.36 -12.17
C PHE A 221 -21.95 -10.40 -13.35
N SER A 222 -20.73 -10.02 -13.72
CA SER A 222 -20.50 -9.15 -14.89
C SER A 222 -20.65 -9.86 -16.24
N SER A 223 -20.65 -11.19 -16.26
CA SER A 223 -20.65 -12.00 -17.48
C SER A 223 -21.92 -12.84 -17.69
N ILE A 224 -22.86 -12.81 -16.75
CA ILE A 224 -24.00 -13.73 -16.69
C ILE A 224 -25.32 -12.97 -16.68
N SER A 225 -26.31 -13.50 -17.40
CA SER A 225 -27.67 -12.97 -17.37
C SER A 225 -28.31 -13.25 -16.00
N ARG A 226 -28.81 -12.19 -15.37
CA ARG A 226 -29.41 -12.25 -14.03
C ARG A 226 -30.90 -12.04 -14.15
N ARG A 227 -31.70 -12.91 -13.53
CA ARG A 227 -33.15 -12.74 -13.46
C ARG A 227 -33.57 -12.62 -11.99
N LYS A 228 -34.28 -11.54 -11.68
CA LYS A 228 -35.03 -11.41 -10.43
C LYS A 228 -36.38 -12.13 -10.63
N PRO A 229 -36.68 -13.21 -9.88
CA PRO A 229 -37.95 -13.91 -10.02
C PRO A 229 -39.12 -13.04 -9.51
N ARG A 230 -40.35 -13.36 -9.92
CA ARG A 230 -41.53 -12.63 -9.44
C ARG A 230 -41.78 -12.97 -7.98
N THR A 231 -42.27 -12.00 -7.19
CA THR A 231 -42.54 -12.17 -5.74
C THR A 231 -43.43 -13.39 -5.44
N ASN A 232 -44.33 -13.77 -6.35
CA ASN A 232 -45.21 -14.94 -6.18
C ASN A 232 -44.53 -16.29 -6.44
N ASP A 233 -43.33 -16.31 -7.03
CA ASP A 233 -42.57 -17.55 -7.29
C ASP A 233 -41.62 -17.88 -6.12
N GLN A 234 -41.55 -17.00 -5.10
CA GLN A 234 -40.73 -17.22 -3.90
C GLN A 234 -41.37 -18.30 -3.01
N PRO A 235 -40.60 -19.28 -2.52
CA PRO A 235 -41.13 -20.28 -1.59
C PRO A 235 -41.64 -19.59 -0.32
N ALA A 236 -42.88 -19.89 0.06
CA ALA A 236 -43.66 -19.19 1.08
C ALA A 236 -43.04 -19.13 2.49
N HIS A 237 -41.96 -19.87 2.74
CA HIS A 237 -41.34 -20.03 4.06
C HIS A 237 -40.32 -18.95 4.45
N TYR A 238 -40.07 -17.94 3.61
CA TYR A 238 -38.93 -17.01 3.79
C TYR A 238 -39.31 -15.55 4.09
N HIS A 239 -40.61 -15.25 4.18
CA HIS A 239 -41.12 -13.88 4.36
C HIS A 239 -40.85 -13.29 5.76
N ASP A 240 -40.55 -14.13 6.76
CA ASP A 240 -40.68 -13.73 8.17
C ASP A 240 -39.36 -13.36 8.89
N HIS A 241 -38.19 -13.60 8.28
CA HIS A 241 -36.91 -13.44 8.99
C HIS A 241 -36.14 -12.15 8.69
N TRP A 242 -36.52 -11.37 7.68
CA TRP A 242 -35.78 -10.16 7.25
C TRP A 242 -36.50 -8.84 7.51
N PHE A 243 -37.77 -8.85 7.94
CA PHE A 243 -38.53 -7.66 8.29
C PHE A 243 -38.48 -7.30 9.80
N THR A 244 -37.70 -8.03 10.59
CA THR A 244 -37.51 -7.77 12.03
C THR A 244 -36.07 -7.41 12.34
N LEU A 245 -35.55 -6.31 11.76
CA LEU A 245 -34.44 -5.51 12.27
C LEU A 245 -34.59 -4.05 11.84
#